data_AF-A0A955YGI8-F1
#
_entry.id   AF-A0A955YGI8-F1
#
_cell.length_a   1.000
_cell.length_b   1.000
_cell.length_c   1.000
_cell.angle_alpha   90.00
_cell.angle_beta   90.00
_cell.angle_gamma   90.00
#
_symmetry.space_group_name_H-M   'P 1'
#
loop_
_entity.id
_entity.type
_entity.pdbx_description
1 polymer ?
#
loop_
_entity_poly.entity_id
_entity_poly.type
_entity_poly.pdbx_seq_one_letter_code
_entity_poly.pdbx_strand_id
1 'polypeptide(L)' 'MVSRSAEGAEGTPFEIVVEQGKIAEFARAVQAHDLAEHHGADAVSPPTFLTTQFFWEAAEEGSNPWERVAMSQERG' A
#
# COMPACT_ATOMS: atom_id res chain seq x y z
N MET A 1 5.57 18.25 15.18
CA MET A 1 6.29 19.16 14.25
C MET A 1 6.98 18.27 13.23
N VAL A 2 6.91 18.57 11.93
CA VAL A 2 7.47 17.73 10.85
C VAL A 2 8.79 18.33 10.36
N SER A 3 9.78 17.50 9.98
CA SER A 3 11.05 17.99 9.45
C SER A 3 10.93 18.48 8.00
N ARG A 4 11.35 19.72 7.72
CA ARG A 4 11.44 20.25 6.35
C ARG A 4 12.52 19.56 5.51
N SER A 5 13.51 18.93 6.12
CA SER A 5 14.56 18.20 5.39
C SER A 5 14.02 16.94 4.70
N ALA A 6 12.80 16.52 5.02
CA ALA A 6 12.14 15.37 4.40
C ALA A 6 11.40 15.72 3.10
N GLU A 7 11.31 17.00 2.73
CA GLU A 7 10.68 17.41 1.48
C GLU A 7 11.40 16.78 0.28
N GLY A 8 10.64 16.08 -0.57
CA GLY A 8 11.18 15.34 -1.71
C GLY A 8 11.89 14.03 -1.36
N ALA A 9 11.80 13.56 -0.11
CA ALA A 9 12.32 12.25 0.26
C ALA A 9 11.58 11.13 -0.46
N GLU A 10 12.35 10.27 -1.11
CA GLU A 10 11.87 9.03 -1.73
C GLU A 10 12.44 7.82 -0.97
N GLY A 11 11.67 6.75 -0.95
CA GLY A 11 12.12 5.42 -0.53
C GLY A 11 12.78 4.67 -1.68
N THR A 12 13.57 3.66 -1.35
CA THR A 12 14.09 2.71 -2.36
C THR A 12 12.92 1.97 -3.03
N PRO A 13 12.90 1.84 -4.38
CA PRO A 13 11.90 1.03 -5.06
C PRO A 13 11.94 -0.44 -4.60
N PHE A 14 10.78 -1.07 -4.50
CA PHE A 14 10.64 -2.48 -4.13
C PHE A 14 9.60 -3.18 -5.00
N GLU A 15 9.68 -4.51 -5.08
CA GLU A 15 8.75 -5.32 -5.86
C GLU A 15 7.59 -5.82 -4.98
N ILE A 16 6.37 -5.78 -5.53
CA ILE A 16 5.19 -6.37 -4.90
C ILE A 16 4.65 -7.47 -5.80
N VAL A 17 4.67 -8.70 -5.28
CA VAL A 17 4.06 -9.84 -5.96
C VAL A 17 2.57 -9.88 -5.67
N VAL A 18 1.78 -9.47 -6.68
CA VAL A 18 0.32 -9.48 -6.63
C VAL A 18 -0.21 -10.72 -7.33
N GLU A 19 -0.85 -11.60 -6.55
CA GLU A 19 -1.58 -12.76 -7.06
C GLU A 19 -3.05 -12.40 -7.28
N GLN A 20 -3.70 -12.99 -8.29
CA GLN A 20 -5.12 -12.75 -8.58
C GLN A 20 -6.02 -13.02 -7.37
N GLY A 21 -5.69 -14.03 -6.56
CA GLY A 21 -6.42 -14.33 -5.32
C GLY A 21 -6.42 -13.17 -4.31
N LYS A 22 -5.36 -12.35 -4.29
CA LYS A 22 -5.26 -11.20 -3.38
C LYS A 22 -6.19 -10.05 -3.78
N ILE A 23 -6.40 -9.86 -5.07
CA ILE A 23 -7.36 -8.86 -5.59
C ILE A 23 -8.78 -9.23 -5.14
N ALA A 24 -9.16 -10.48 -5.37
CA ALA A 24 -10.44 -11.04 -4.93
C ALA A 24 -10.63 -10.95 -3.41
N GLU A 25 -9.59 -11.29 -2.65
CA GLU A 25 -9.64 -11.24 -1.18
C GLU A 25 -9.81 -9.81 -0.67
N PHE A 26 -9.05 -8.86 -1.21
CA PHE A 26 -9.15 -7.46 -0.84
C PHE A 26 -10.53 -6.88 -1.18
N ALA A 27 -11.03 -7.13 -2.39
CA ALA A 27 -12.37 -6.69 -2.81
C ALA A 27 -13.46 -7.17 -1.85
N ARG A 28 -13.38 -8.44 -1.43
CA ARG A 28 -14.29 -9.00 -0.41
C ARG A 28 -14.11 -8.32 0.94
N ALA A 29 -12.88 -8.08 1.38
CA ALA A 29 -12.58 -7.49 2.69
C ALA A 29 -13.08 -6.05 2.83
N VAL A 30 -13.03 -5.27 1.74
CA VAL A 30 -13.51 -3.88 1.71
C VAL A 30 -14.98 -3.75 1.28
N GLN A 31 -15.68 -4.88 1.13
CA GLN A 31 -17.08 -4.94 0.70
C GLN A 31 -17.32 -4.21 -0.63
N ALA A 32 -16.40 -4.39 -1.59
CA ALA A 32 -16.56 -3.86 -2.94
C ALA A 32 -17.86 -4.40 -3.58
N HIS A 33 -18.50 -3.55 -4.38
CA HIS A 33 -19.61 -3.97 -5.23
C HIS A 33 -19.10 -4.83 -6.39
N ASP A 34 -20.02 -5.53 -7.07
CA ASP A 34 -19.73 -6.27 -8.31
C ASP A 34 -18.55 -7.24 -8.20
N LEU A 35 -18.50 -8.02 -7.09
CA LEU A 35 -17.38 -8.92 -6.75
C LEU A 35 -16.91 -9.82 -7.90
N ALA A 36 -17.80 -10.19 -8.82
CA ALA A 36 -17.46 -10.98 -10.01
C ALA A 36 -16.35 -10.35 -10.88
N GLU A 37 -16.25 -9.02 -10.93
CA GLU A 37 -15.22 -8.28 -11.69
C GLU A 37 -13.82 -8.39 -11.07
N HIS A 38 -13.73 -8.82 -9.81
CA HIS A 38 -12.49 -8.95 -9.06
C HIS A 38 -11.96 -10.40 -9.02
N HIS A 39 -12.52 -11.29 -9.85
CA HIS A 39 -12.14 -12.70 -9.93
C HIS A 39 -11.73 -13.11 -11.35
N GLY A 40 -10.82 -14.10 -11.44
CA GLY A 40 -10.41 -14.70 -12.71
C GLY A 40 -9.23 -14.01 -13.38
N ALA A 41 -8.94 -14.43 -14.62
CA ALA A 41 -7.76 -14.00 -15.36
C ALA A 41 -7.75 -12.50 -15.69
N ASP A 42 -8.93 -11.93 -15.90
CA ASP A 42 -9.13 -10.52 -16.29
C ASP A 42 -9.61 -9.66 -15.09
N ALA A 43 -9.34 -10.11 -13.86
CA ALA A 43 -9.77 -9.42 -12.65
C ALA A 43 -9.23 -7.99 -12.59
N VAL A 44 -10.12 -7.03 -12.33
CA VAL A 44 -9.75 -5.63 -12.13
C VAL A 44 -9.47 -5.40 -10.65
N SER A 45 -8.39 -4.71 -10.31
CA SER A 45 -8.09 -4.36 -8.93
C SER A 45 -8.95 -3.18 -8.45
N PRO A 46 -9.50 -3.21 -7.22
CA PRO A 46 -10.06 -2.00 -6.61
C PRO A 46 -9.03 -0.85 -6.61
N PRO A 47 -9.45 0.42 -6.79
CA PRO A 47 -8.52 1.54 -6.93
C PRO A 47 -7.70 1.81 -5.66
N THR A 48 -8.19 1.36 -4.50
CA THR A 48 -7.50 1.48 -3.21
C THR A 48 -6.60 0.29 -2.90
N PHE A 49 -6.57 -0.76 -3.72
CA PHE A 49 -5.76 -1.95 -3.45
C PHE A 49 -4.29 -1.61 -3.22
N LEU A 50 -3.69 -0.73 -4.05
CA LEU A 50 -2.28 -0.38 -3.90
C LEU A 50 -1.96 0.36 -2.60
N THR A 51 -2.95 0.89 -1.86
CA THR A 51 -2.70 1.42 -0.51
C THR A 51 -2.21 0.34 0.46
N THR A 52 -2.46 -0.94 0.17
CA THR A 52 -1.92 -2.01 1.00
C THR A 52 -0.40 -2.10 0.90
N GLN A 53 0.25 -1.47 -0.09
CA GLN A 53 1.72 -1.47 -0.23
C GLN A 53 2.44 -1.02 1.05
N PHE A 54 1.79 -0.20 1.89
CA PHE A 54 2.34 0.27 3.17
C PHE A 54 2.70 -0.89 4.13
N PHE A 55 2.09 -2.07 3.97
CA PHE A 55 2.46 -3.25 4.76
C PHE A 55 3.76 -3.92 4.29
N TRP A 56 4.12 -3.75 3.02
CA TRP A 56 5.33 -4.34 2.42
C TRP A 56 6.51 -3.37 2.38
N GLU A 57 6.27 -2.06 2.25
CA GLU A 57 7.37 -1.06 2.33
C GLU A 57 8.10 -1.16 3.68
N ALA A 58 7.38 -1.47 4.77
CA ALA A 58 8.02 -1.64 6.07
C ALA A 58 8.96 -2.86 6.14
N ALA A 59 8.86 -3.81 5.20
CA ALA A 59 9.70 -4.99 5.15
C ALA A 59 10.98 -4.81 4.33
N GLU A 60 11.04 -3.81 3.44
CA GLU A 60 12.21 -3.51 2.63
C GLU A 60 12.96 -2.30 3.20
N GLU A 61 14.22 -2.51 3.56
CA GLU A 61 15.04 -1.52 4.24
C GLU A 61 15.19 -0.23 3.39
N GLY A 62 14.84 0.91 3.99
CA GLY A 62 14.93 2.21 3.32
C GLY A 62 13.85 2.48 2.26
N SER A 63 12.89 1.57 2.04
CA SER A 63 11.76 1.81 1.13
C SER A 63 10.65 2.68 1.76
N ASN A 64 10.58 2.76 3.09
CA ASN A 64 9.67 3.64 3.80
C ASN A 64 10.30 5.03 4.06
N PRO A 65 9.91 6.10 3.32
CA PRO A 65 10.47 7.43 3.53
C PRO A 65 9.94 8.14 4.78
N TRP A 66 8.89 7.63 5.43
CA TRP A 66 8.23 8.29 6.56
C TRP A 66 9.13 8.42 7.80
N GLU A 67 10.15 7.58 7.94
CA GLU A 67 11.16 7.71 8.99
C GLU A 67 11.89 9.07 8.92
N ARG A 68 12.06 9.63 7.72
CA ARG A 68 12.73 10.93 7.51
C ARG A 68 11.85 12.12 7.87
N VAL A 69 10.52 11.93 7.85
CA VAL A 69 9.52 12.97 8.14
C VAL A 69 9.55 13.35 9.62
N ALA A 70 10.03 12.46 10.50
CA ALA A 70 10.19 12.67 11.94
C ALA A 70 8.88 13.12 12.63
N MET A 71 7.74 12.62 12.15
CA MET A 71 6.42 12.88 12.75
C MET A 71 6.20 11.99 13.98
N SER A 72 5.57 12.52 15.04
CA SER A 72 5.16 11.69 16.17
C SER A 72 4.14 10.65 15.71
N GLN A 73 4.37 9.39 16.09
CA GLN A 73 3.48 8.27 15.79
C GLN A 73 2.48 7.99 16.93
N GLU A 74 2.47 8.82 17.97
CA GLU A 74 1.48 8.75 19.04
C GLU A 74 0.09 9.04 18.45
N ARG A 75 -0.86 8.14 18.70
CA ARG A 75 -2.27 8.39 18.37
C ARG A 75 -2.79 9.50 19.30
N GLY A 76 -3.39 10.53 18.71
CA GLY A 76 -4.13 11.57 19.44
C GLY A 76 -5.41 11.06 20.07
#